data_AF-A0A3P1VCE6-F1
#
_entry.id   AF-A0A3P1VCE6-F1
#
_cell.length_a   1.000
_cell.length_b   1.000
_cell.length_c   1.000
_cell.angle_alpha   90.00
_cell.angle_beta   90.00
_cell.angle_gamma   90.00
#
_symmetry.space_group_name_H-M   'P 1'
#
loop_
_entity.id
_entity.type
_entity.pdbx_description
1 polymer ?
#
loop_
_entity_poly.entity_id
_entity_poly.type
_entity_poly.pdbx_seq_one_letter_code
_entity_poly.pdbx_strand_id
1 'polypeptide(L)'
;MFREELLFGQYSKKYTKNSCLYYRHHYTIIRETVLYWANKMKEKEEGLMALYDDFEVKPYISPQRDVATEDFKPVPRKNMSLLADGLLPGDIILLWRIRFGTFANDTIYSKYFEYSYGINGPAHMQQLIKDGYAYEESAFDSLNHVSASLKKNILKSKNIKGLSKMKVADLDQALKDHFSEQELGTYFTVRGYALTAKGEKAIDDHPQVIDRHPKKNF
;
A
#
# COMPACT_ATOMS: atom_id res chain seq x y z
N MET A 1 8.65 -21.77 -11.40
CA MET A 1 9.49 -21.98 -12.59
C MET A 1 10.04 -20.61 -13.00
N PHE A 2 11.10 -20.17 -12.31
CA PHE A 2 11.71 -18.85 -12.52
C PHE A 2 12.71 -18.94 -13.68
N ARG A 3 12.64 -17.99 -14.62
CA ARG A 3 13.51 -17.89 -15.81
C ARG A 3 14.93 -17.50 -15.38
N GLU A 4 15.87 -18.44 -15.45
CA GLU A 4 17.31 -18.19 -15.25
C GLU A 4 18.09 -17.95 -16.58
N GLU A 5 17.44 -17.93 -17.75
CA GLU A 5 18.16 -18.12 -19.03
C GLU A 5 18.57 -16.87 -19.83
N LEU A 6 18.51 -15.63 -19.32
CA LEU A 6 18.65 -14.45 -20.19
C LEU A 6 19.80 -13.47 -19.91
N LEU A 7 20.98 -13.93 -19.48
CA LEU A 7 22.16 -13.03 -19.44
C LEU A 7 23.54 -13.57 -19.86
N PHE A 8 23.71 -14.78 -20.42
CA PHE A 8 25.07 -15.23 -20.81
C PHE A 8 25.18 -16.00 -22.13
N GLY A 9 24.31 -15.70 -23.10
CA GLY A 9 24.46 -16.18 -24.46
C GLY A 9 25.36 -15.28 -25.31
N GLN A 10 26.68 -15.18 -25.02
CA GLN A 10 27.70 -14.79 -26.03
C GLN A 10 29.19 -14.80 -25.59
N TYR A 11 29.66 -15.67 -24.70
CA TYR A 11 31.12 -15.85 -24.52
C TYR A 11 31.53 -17.32 -24.37
N SER A 12 31.39 -18.06 -25.46
CA SER A 12 32.01 -19.36 -25.66
C SER A 12 33.20 -19.19 -26.60
N LYS A 13 34.42 -19.14 -26.03
CA LYS A 13 35.66 -19.77 -26.55
C LYS A 13 36.90 -19.30 -25.76
N LYS A 14 37.64 -20.29 -25.24
CA LYS A 14 38.93 -20.24 -24.51
C LYS A 14 38.86 -20.04 -22.99
N TYR A 15 38.56 -21.12 -22.27
CA TYR A 15 38.85 -21.24 -20.84
C TYR A 15 39.51 -22.59 -20.55
N THR A 16 40.72 -22.56 -19.98
CA THR A 16 41.48 -23.74 -19.53
C THR A 16 40.89 -24.32 -18.25
N LYS A 17 41.09 -25.62 -17.95
CA LYS A 17 40.55 -26.32 -16.77
C LYS A 17 40.68 -25.55 -15.44
N ASN A 18 41.75 -24.76 -15.26
CA ASN A 18 42.00 -23.97 -14.06
C ASN A 18 41.05 -22.77 -13.90
N SER A 19 40.59 -22.17 -15.00
CA SER A 19 39.59 -21.08 -14.94
C SER A 19 38.22 -21.62 -14.51
N CYS A 20 37.80 -22.80 -14.97
CA CYS A 20 36.57 -23.45 -14.50
C CYS A 20 36.61 -23.76 -12.99
N LEU A 21 37.76 -24.17 -12.42
CA LEU A 21 37.90 -24.42 -10.98
C LEU A 21 37.80 -23.13 -10.15
N TYR A 22 38.40 -22.04 -10.63
CA TYR A 22 38.28 -20.72 -9.99
C TYR A 22 36.83 -20.23 -9.99
N TYR A 23 36.14 -20.28 -11.14
CA TYR A 23 34.73 -19.93 -11.22
C TYR A 23 33.87 -20.83 -10.33
N ARG A 24 34.15 -22.14 -10.26
CA ARG A 24 33.40 -23.06 -9.40
C ARG A 24 33.61 -22.77 -7.92
N HIS A 25 34.84 -22.46 -7.49
CA HIS A 25 35.14 -22.12 -6.10
C HIS A 25 34.52 -20.77 -5.69
N HIS A 26 34.64 -19.75 -6.54
CA HIS A 26 33.97 -18.46 -6.32
C HIS A 26 32.44 -18.60 -6.31
N TYR A 27 31.88 -19.43 -7.20
CA TYR A 27 30.45 -19.70 -7.23
C TYR A 27 29.98 -20.45 -5.97
N THR A 28 30.77 -21.40 -5.45
CA THR A 28 30.48 -22.08 -4.19
C THR A 28 30.50 -21.10 -3.01
N ILE A 29 31.50 -20.21 -2.91
CA ILE A 29 31.58 -19.20 -1.84
C ILE A 29 30.41 -18.22 -1.90
N ILE A 30 30.05 -17.74 -3.10
CA ILE A 30 28.88 -16.85 -3.27
C ILE A 30 27.60 -17.57 -2.88
N ARG A 31 27.45 -18.85 -3.25
CA ARG A 31 26.26 -19.64 -2.90
C ARG A 31 26.18 -19.90 -1.40
N GLU A 32 27.27 -20.27 -0.74
CA GLU A 32 27.33 -20.51 0.70
C GLU A 32 27.04 -19.24 1.51
N THR A 33 27.59 -18.09 1.09
CA THR A 33 27.32 -16.80 1.73
C THR A 33 25.86 -16.38 1.56
N VAL A 34 25.28 -16.53 0.37
CA VAL A 34 23.85 -16.27 0.12
C VAL A 34 22.96 -17.17 1.00
N LEU A 35 23.27 -18.47 1.08
CA LEU A 35 22.52 -19.41 1.92
C LEU A 35 22.64 -19.07 3.41
N TYR A 36 23.82 -18.70 3.88
CA TYR A 36 24.04 -18.26 5.27
C TYR A 36 23.15 -17.06 5.62
N TRP A 37 23.15 -16.02 4.79
CA TRP A 37 22.32 -14.84 5.02
C TRP A 37 20.83 -15.14 4.92
N ALA A 38 20.41 -16.00 3.98
CA ALA A 38 19.03 -16.43 3.87
C ALA A 38 18.55 -17.19 5.11
N ASN A 39 19.36 -18.12 5.64
CA ASN A 39 19.03 -18.86 6.86
C ASN A 39 18.96 -17.91 8.07
N LYS A 40 19.93 -17.00 8.20
CA LYS A 40 19.95 -16.02 9.30
C LYS A 40 18.74 -15.07 9.26
N MET A 41 18.30 -14.67 8.06
CA MET A 41 17.07 -13.90 7.87
C MET A 41 15.85 -14.68 8.34
N LYS A 42 15.75 -15.95 7.91
CA LYS A 42 14.64 -16.84 8.25
C LYS A 42 14.55 -17.10 9.76
N GLU A 43 15.66 -17.36 10.44
CA GLU A 43 15.70 -17.55 11.90
C GLU A 43 15.22 -16.29 12.65
N LYS A 44 15.60 -15.10 12.17
CA LYS A 44 15.17 -13.83 12.77
C LYS A 44 13.68 -13.58 12.55
N GLU A 45 13.16 -13.89 11.36
CA GLU A 45 11.74 -13.80 11.04
C GLU A 45 10.91 -14.79 11.88
N GLU A 46 11.35 -16.05 11.98
CA GLU A 46 10.70 -17.09 12.80
C GLU A 46 10.69 -16.70 14.28
N GLY A 47 11.83 -16.24 14.82
CA GLY A 47 11.93 -15.78 16.20
C GLY A 47 11.02 -14.59 16.50
N LEU A 48 10.80 -13.72 15.51
CA LEU A 48 9.84 -12.63 15.65
C LEU A 48 8.39 -13.12 15.59
N MET A 49 8.07 -14.01 14.66
CA MET A 49 6.73 -14.58 14.54
C MET A 49 6.33 -15.38 15.77
N ALA A 50 7.29 -16.03 16.43
CA ALA A 50 7.10 -16.74 17.70
C ALA A 50 6.63 -15.81 18.84
N LEU A 51 6.95 -14.51 18.78
CA LEU A 51 6.43 -13.54 19.75
C LEU A 51 4.90 -13.39 19.67
N TYR A 52 4.27 -13.84 18.59
CA TYR A 52 2.83 -13.70 18.37
C TYR A 52 2.10 -15.03 18.22
N ASP A 53 2.69 -16.14 18.68
CA ASP A 53 2.06 -17.47 18.61
C ASP A 53 0.75 -17.57 19.40
N ASP A 54 0.55 -16.71 20.39
CA ASP A 54 -0.68 -16.59 21.17
C ASP A 54 -1.75 -15.70 20.54
N PHE A 55 -1.46 -15.07 19.39
CA PHE A 55 -2.43 -14.25 18.66
C PHE A 55 -3.05 -15.02 17.51
N GLU A 56 -4.33 -14.75 17.27
CA GLU A 56 -5.06 -15.28 16.11
C GLU A 56 -4.47 -14.78 14.78
N VAL A 57 -4.03 -13.52 14.75
CA VAL A 57 -3.44 -12.89 13.56
C VAL A 57 -2.00 -12.49 13.86
N LYS A 58 -1.08 -12.97 13.03
CA LYS A 58 0.34 -12.60 13.08
C LYS A 58 0.61 -11.32 12.29
N PRO A 59 1.60 -10.50 12.69
CA PRO A 59 1.93 -9.29 11.96
C PRO A 59 2.41 -9.63 10.55
N TYR A 60 1.93 -8.88 9.58
CA TYR A 60 2.47 -8.90 8.23
C TYR A 60 3.91 -8.38 8.21
N ILE A 61 4.77 -9.10 7.51
CA ILE A 61 6.12 -8.66 7.13
C ILE A 61 6.18 -8.68 5.61
N SER A 62 6.58 -7.55 5.03
CA SER A 62 6.74 -7.47 3.58
C SER A 62 7.87 -8.40 3.09
N PRO A 63 7.68 -9.18 2.01
CA PRO A 63 8.75 -9.97 1.42
C PRO A 63 9.94 -9.13 0.95
N GLN A 64 9.73 -7.83 0.75
CA GLN A 64 10.78 -6.89 0.34
C GLN A 64 11.48 -6.24 1.54
N ARG A 65 11.04 -6.50 2.77
CA ARG A 65 11.67 -5.94 3.97
C ARG A 65 12.97 -6.67 4.26
N ASP A 66 14.05 -5.90 4.37
CA ASP A 66 15.34 -6.44 4.79
C ASP A 66 15.34 -6.61 6.31
N VAL A 67 14.86 -7.77 6.75
CA VAL A 67 14.84 -8.15 8.16
C VAL A 67 16.25 -8.32 8.73
N ALA A 68 17.30 -8.51 7.94
CA ALA A 68 18.66 -8.70 8.45
C ALA A 68 19.29 -7.39 8.90
N THR A 69 19.15 -6.32 8.10
CA THR A 69 19.86 -5.05 8.32
C THR A 69 19.02 -3.98 9.00
N GLU A 70 17.69 -4.01 8.85
CA GLU A 70 16.83 -3.07 9.57
C GLU A 70 16.78 -3.44 11.07
N ASP A 71 16.82 -2.41 11.93
CA ASP A 71 16.55 -2.54 13.36
C ASP A 71 15.07 -2.90 13.54
N PHE A 72 14.81 -4.21 13.56
CA PHE A 72 13.47 -4.75 13.61
C PHE A 72 12.91 -4.56 15.01
N LYS A 73 12.01 -3.58 15.15
CA LYS A 73 11.17 -3.45 16.35
C LYS A 73 9.94 -4.33 16.19
N PRO A 74 9.64 -5.22 17.16
CA PRO A 74 8.40 -5.96 17.19
C PRO A 74 7.20 -5.01 17.11
N VAL A 75 6.19 -5.39 16.32
CA VAL A 75 4.90 -4.72 16.31
C VAL A 75 4.33 -4.73 17.74
N PRO A 76 3.83 -3.60 18.26
CA PRO A 76 3.22 -3.60 19.59
C PRO A 76 2.12 -4.67 19.69
N ARG A 77 2.24 -5.60 20.65
CA ARG A 77 1.29 -6.73 20.86
C ARG A 77 -0.19 -6.31 20.85
N LYS A 78 -0.50 -5.16 21.46
CA LYS A 78 -1.86 -4.59 21.49
C LYS A 78 -2.46 -4.30 20.11
N ASN A 79 -1.60 -4.08 19.10
CA ASN A 79 -2.03 -3.82 17.72
C ASN A 79 -2.29 -5.12 16.93
N MET A 80 -1.93 -6.27 17.50
CA MET A 80 -2.23 -7.60 16.95
C MET A 80 -3.41 -8.28 17.64
N SER A 81 -4.03 -7.62 18.63
CA SER A 81 -5.25 -8.11 19.27
C SER A 81 -6.46 -7.70 18.43
N LEU A 82 -7.31 -8.66 18.07
CA LEU A 82 -8.59 -8.37 17.42
C LEU A 82 -9.48 -7.55 18.35
N LEU A 83 -10.20 -6.60 17.75
CA LEU A 83 -11.25 -5.81 18.38
C LEU A 83 -12.57 -6.59 18.37
N ALA A 84 -13.59 -6.05 19.04
CA ALA A 84 -14.87 -6.74 19.22
C ALA A 84 -15.61 -7.03 17.89
N ASP A 85 -15.30 -6.28 16.84
CA ASP A 85 -15.82 -6.40 15.48
C ASP A 85 -14.94 -7.24 14.53
N GLY A 86 -13.87 -7.86 15.07
CA GLY A 86 -12.92 -8.65 14.30
C GLY A 86 -11.92 -7.82 13.50
N LEU A 87 -11.87 -6.50 13.70
CA LEU A 87 -10.86 -5.63 13.09
C LEU A 87 -9.58 -5.59 13.91
N LEU A 88 -8.45 -5.33 13.26
CA LEU A 88 -7.23 -4.94 13.94
C LEU A 88 -7.20 -3.42 14.17
N PRO A 89 -6.46 -2.93 15.18
CA PRO A 89 -6.16 -1.51 15.32
C PRO A 89 -5.58 -0.87 14.04
N GLY A 90 -4.87 -1.63 13.21
CA GLY A 90 -4.40 -1.17 11.90
C GLY A 90 -5.54 -0.81 10.94
N ASP A 91 -6.63 -1.58 10.95
CA ASP A 91 -7.81 -1.36 10.11
C ASP A 91 -8.53 -0.08 10.52
N ILE A 92 -8.68 0.16 11.83
CA ILE A 92 -9.26 1.39 12.36
C ILE A 92 -8.45 2.61 11.92
N ILE A 93 -7.12 2.53 11.91
CA ILE A 93 -6.27 3.61 11.39
C ILE A 93 -6.44 3.78 9.88
N LEU A 94 -6.61 2.69 9.12
CA LEU A 94 -6.87 2.78 7.69
C LEU A 94 -8.18 3.53 7.41
N LEU A 95 -9.26 3.16 8.09
CA LEU A 95 -10.56 3.82 8.00
C LEU A 95 -10.47 5.28 8.44
N TRP A 96 -9.75 5.56 9.53
CA TRP A 96 -9.51 6.94 9.97
C TRP A 96 -8.72 7.77 8.94
N ARG A 97 -7.77 7.16 8.21
CA ARG A 97 -7.08 7.82 7.09
C ARG A 97 -8.03 8.15 5.93
N ILE A 98 -9.01 7.30 5.66
CA ILE A 98 -10.07 7.58 4.68
C ILE A 98 -10.92 8.78 5.13
N ARG A 99 -11.27 8.88 6.42
CA ARG A 99 -12.05 10.00 6.99
C ARG A 99 -11.44 11.38 6.70
N PHE A 100 -10.13 11.47 6.45
CA PHE A 100 -9.49 12.73 6.05
C PHE A 100 -9.76 13.16 4.60
N GLY A 101 -10.39 12.32 3.76
CA GLY A 101 -10.76 12.65 2.38
C GLY A 101 -9.58 12.84 1.43
N THR A 102 -8.40 12.30 1.77
CA THR A 102 -7.17 12.41 0.95
C THR A 102 -6.67 11.07 0.44
N PHE A 103 -7.29 9.97 0.88
CA PHE A 103 -6.86 8.62 0.54
C PHE A 103 -7.56 8.15 -0.75
N ALA A 104 -6.77 7.60 -1.67
CA ALA A 104 -7.22 7.20 -3.01
C ALA A 104 -6.51 5.90 -3.45
N ASN A 105 -6.96 5.31 -4.56
CA ASN A 105 -6.47 4.04 -5.08
C ASN A 105 -5.00 4.03 -5.53
N ASP A 106 -4.40 5.20 -5.73
CA ASP A 106 -2.98 5.40 -6.03
C ASP A 106 -2.15 5.84 -4.80
N THR A 107 -2.77 5.93 -3.62
CA THR A 107 -2.09 6.39 -2.42
C THR A 107 -1.01 5.41 -1.98
N ILE A 108 0.20 5.93 -1.79
CA ILE A 108 1.32 5.17 -1.22
C ILE A 108 1.07 5.00 0.28
N TYR A 109 0.99 3.75 0.70
CA TYR A 109 0.79 3.41 2.11
C TYR A 109 2.06 3.70 2.91
N SER A 110 1.90 4.36 4.05
CA SER A 110 3.03 4.63 4.94
C SER A 110 3.55 3.35 5.57
N LYS A 111 4.86 3.29 5.82
CA LYS A 111 5.52 2.17 6.47
C LYS A 111 4.92 1.84 7.84
N TYR A 112 4.32 2.79 8.57
CA TYR A 112 3.75 2.49 9.90
C TYR A 112 2.64 1.44 9.85
N PHE A 113 1.94 1.22 8.73
CA PHE A 113 0.94 0.17 8.63
C PHE A 113 1.54 -1.21 8.85
N GLU A 114 2.71 -1.46 8.26
CA GLU A 114 3.47 -2.68 8.51
C GLU A 114 4.21 -2.59 9.86
N TYR A 115 4.99 -1.54 10.09
CA TYR A 115 5.97 -1.50 11.18
C TYR A 115 5.31 -1.30 12.55
N SER A 116 4.21 -0.55 12.62
CA SER A 116 3.53 -0.22 13.88
C SER A 116 2.22 -0.97 14.04
N TYR A 117 1.55 -1.33 12.95
CA TYR A 117 0.25 -2.00 13.01
C TYR A 117 0.27 -3.44 12.51
N GLY A 118 1.37 -3.91 11.91
CA GLY A 118 1.49 -5.30 11.46
C GLY A 118 0.50 -5.68 10.37
N ILE A 119 0.00 -4.74 9.56
CA ILE A 119 -0.96 -5.02 8.49
C ILE A 119 -0.37 -4.75 7.11
N ASN A 120 -0.82 -5.53 6.13
CA ASN A 120 -0.63 -5.20 4.71
C ASN A 120 -1.69 -4.19 4.29
N GLY A 121 -1.35 -2.90 4.36
CA GLY A 121 -2.29 -1.79 4.08
C GLY A 121 -3.16 -1.99 2.83
N PRO A 122 -2.58 -2.22 1.64
CA PRO A 122 -3.34 -2.52 0.42
C PRO A 122 -4.29 -3.71 0.54
N ALA A 123 -3.86 -4.84 1.10
CA ALA A 123 -4.71 -6.03 1.21
C ALA A 123 -5.87 -5.81 2.19
N HIS A 124 -5.60 -5.15 3.32
CA HIS A 124 -6.61 -4.78 4.30
C HIS A 124 -7.59 -3.75 3.75
N MET A 125 -7.16 -2.79 2.93
CA MET A 125 -8.08 -1.87 2.24
C MET A 125 -9.11 -2.61 1.40
N GLN A 126 -8.64 -3.58 0.58
CA GLN A 126 -9.52 -4.37 -0.26
C GLN A 126 -10.50 -5.21 0.58
N GLN A 127 -10.04 -5.75 1.70
CA GLN A 127 -10.89 -6.50 2.62
C GLN A 127 -11.94 -5.59 3.30
N LEU A 128 -11.56 -4.39 3.74
CA LEU A 128 -12.49 -3.42 4.32
C LEU A 128 -13.56 -2.96 3.33
N ILE A 129 -13.21 -2.80 2.06
CA ILE A 129 -14.17 -2.51 0.99
C ILE A 129 -15.13 -3.68 0.80
N LYS A 130 -14.60 -4.90 0.70
CA LYS A 130 -15.38 -6.13 0.55
C LYS A 130 -16.35 -6.34 1.72
N ASP A 131 -15.91 -6.02 2.94
CA ASP A 131 -16.70 -6.17 4.16
C ASP A 131 -17.63 -4.97 4.42
N GLY A 132 -17.67 -4.00 3.50
CA GLY A 132 -18.62 -2.89 3.51
C GLY A 132 -18.30 -1.79 4.52
N TYR A 133 -17.04 -1.65 4.97
CA TYR A 133 -16.60 -0.53 5.80
C TYR A 133 -16.26 0.71 4.98
N ALA A 134 -15.80 0.52 3.75
CA ALA A 134 -15.46 1.59 2.82
C ALA A 134 -15.90 1.22 1.39
N TYR A 135 -15.86 2.18 0.48
CA TYR A 135 -16.05 1.94 -0.94
C TYR A 135 -15.12 2.83 -1.78
N GLU A 136 -14.82 2.40 -3.00
CA GLU A 136 -14.13 3.21 -3.99
C GLU A 136 -15.14 4.17 -4.64
N GLU A 137 -14.81 5.46 -4.65
CA GLU A 137 -15.68 6.52 -5.17
C GLU A 137 -15.84 6.45 -6.69
N SER A 138 -16.88 7.11 -7.20
CA SER A 138 -17.04 7.34 -8.63
C SER A 138 -16.04 8.39 -9.15
N ALA A 139 -15.91 8.56 -10.46
CA ALA A 139 -15.12 9.65 -11.06
C ALA A 139 -15.65 11.03 -10.63
N PHE A 140 -16.97 11.23 -10.56
CA PHE A 140 -17.53 12.49 -10.07
C PHE A 140 -17.25 12.75 -8.59
N ASP A 141 -17.38 11.72 -7.75
CA ASP A 141 -17.11 11.86 -6.32
C ASP A 141 -15.61 12.06 -6.05
N SER A 142 -14.75 11.48 -6.89
CA SER A 142 -13.30 11.60 -6.84
C SER A 142 -12.73 12.95 -7.33
N LEU A 143 -13.57 13.92 -7.71
CA LEU A 143 -13.11 15.19 -8.27
C LEU A 143 -12.22 15.99 -7.29
N ASN A 144 -12.31 15.74 -5.99
CA ASN A 144 -11.43 16.37 -5.00
C ASN A 144 -9.96 15.93 -5.14
N HIS A 145 -9.70 14.78 -5.76
CA HIS A 145 -8.35 14.28 -6.06
C HIS A 145 -7.81 14.79 -7.41
N VAL A 146 -8.63 15.51 -8.18
CA VAL A 146 -8.27 15.99 -9.52
C VAL A 146 -7.90 17.47 -9.44
N SER A 147 -6.73 17.82 -9.97
CA SER A 147 -6.29 19.22 -10.01
C SER A 147 -7.22 20.09 -10.87
N ALA A 148 -7.37 21.37 -10.51
CA ALA A 148 -8.16 22.33 -11.30
C ALA A 148 -7.66 22.44 -12.75
N SER A 149 -6.35 22.30 -12.99
CA SER A 149 -5.76 22.31 -14.33
C SER A 149 -6.24 21.13 -15.18
N LEU A 150 -6.30 19.93 -14.60
CA LEU A 150 -6.80 18.74 -15.30
C LEU A 150 -8.31 18.88 -15.58
N LYS A 151 -9.11 19.33 -14.62
CA LYS A 151 -10.55 19.63 -14.81
C LYS A 151 -10.78 20.57 -16.00
N LYS A 152 -9.99 21.66 -16.10
CA LYS A 152 -10.04 22.60 -17.23
C LYS A 152 -9.66 21.94 -18.56
N ASN A 153 -8.67 21.05 -18.57
CA ASN A 153 -8.27 20.35 -19.79
C ASN A 153 -9.34 19.38 -20.29
N ILE A 154 -10.04 18.70 -19.37
CA ILE A 154 -11.18 17.84 -19.69
C ILE A 154 -12.30 18.68 -20.30
N LEU A 155 -12.72 19.78 -19.66
CA LEU A 155 -13.77 20.66 -20.19
C LEU A 155 -13.46 21.25 -21.57
N LYS A 156 -12.17 21.47 -21.90
CA LYS A 156 -11.76 21.91 -23.24
C LYS A 156 -12.04 20.87 -24.33
N SER A 157 -12.06 19.57 -24.02
CA SER A 157 -12.40 18.53 -25.01
C SER A 157 -13.81 18.68 -25.56
N LYS A 158 -14.72 19.29 -24.78
CA LYS A 158 -16.09 19.65 -25.16
C LYS A 158 -16.22 21.10 -25.67
N ASN A 159 -15.11 21.79 -25.92
CA ASN A 159 -15.05 23.19 -26.36
C ASN A 159 -15.70 24.20 -25.40
N ILE A 160 -15.73 23.93 -24.09
CA ILE A 160 -16.26 24.87 -23.08
C ILE A 160 -15.33 26.08 -22.94
N LYS A 161 -15.91 27.29 -22.99
CA LYS A 161 -15.19 28.58 -22.91
C LYS A 161 -15.29 29.19 -21.50
N GLY A 162 -14.47 30.19 -21.21
CA GLY A 162 -14.54 30.94 -19.95
C GLY A 162 -13.86 30.29 -18.72
N LEU A 163 -13.14 29.18 -18.93
CA LEU A 163 -12.54 28.35 -17.87
C LEU A 163 -11.50 29.07 -16.97
N SER A 164 -10.89 30.16 -17.45
CA SER A 164 -9.87 30.89 -16.69
C SER A 164 -10.42 31.55 -15.43
N LYS A 165 -11.71 31.94 -15.44
CA LYS A 165 -12.37 32.64 -14.32
C LYS A 165 -13.12 31.71 -13.37
N MET A 166 -13.32 30.45 -13.73
CA MET A 166 -14.07 29.47 -12.95
C MET A 166 -13.31 29.06 -11.68
N LYS A 167 -14.02 29.01 -10.55
CA LYS A 167 -13.55 28.42 -9.29
C LYS A 167 -13.66 26.89 -9.37
N VAL A 168 -13.06 26.18 -8.42
CA VAL A 168 -13.07 24.71 -8.40
C VAL A 168 -14.50 24.15 -8.40
N ALA A 169 -15.40 24.73 -7.59
CA ALA A 169 -16.81 24.32 -7.56
C ALA A 169 -17.51 24.50 -8.91
N ASP A 170 -17.24 25.61 -9.62
CA ASP A 170 -17.80 25.86 -10.95
C ASP A 170 -17.28 24.85 -11.98
N LEU A 171 -16.00 24.45 -11.87
CA LEU A 171 -15.41 23.43 -12.72
C LEU A 171 -16.06 22.06 -12.46
N ASP A 172 -16.30 21.72 -11.19
CA ASP A 172 -16.94 20.45 -10.81
C ASP A 172 -18.38 20.38 -11.30
N GLN A 173 -19.12 21.48 -11.18
CA GLN A 173 -20.47 21.58 -11.72
C GLN A 173 -20.47 21.47 -13.26
N ALA A 174 -19.58 22.19 -13.94
CA ALA A 174 -19.47 22.10 -15.40
C ALA A 174 -19.12 20.68 -15.88
N LEU A 175 -18.31 19.94 -15.12
CA LEU A 175 -18.03 18.53 -15.43
C LEU A 175 -19.31 17.68 -15.30
N LYS A 176 -20.10 17.88 -14.24
CA LYS A 176 -21.39 17.18 -14.05
C LYS A 176 -22.41 17.50 -15.12
N ASP A 177 -22.43 18.75 -15.62
CA ASP A 177 -23.40 19.20 -16.61
C ASP A 177 -23.07 18.70 -18.04
N HIS A 178 -21.80 18.43 -18.33
CA HIS A 178 -21.32 18.17 -19.70
C HIS A 178 -20.77 16.77 -19.96
N PHE A 179 -20.58 15.96 -18.91
CA PHE A 179 -20.06 14.59 -19.02
C PHE A 179 -21.00 13.60 -18.36
N SER A 180 -20.96 12.35 -18.84
CA SER A 180 -21.46 11.22 -18.07
C SER A 180 -20.36 10.68 -17.14
N GLU A 181 -20.76 9.89 -16.14
CA GLU A 181 -19.84 9.22 -15.23
C GLU A 181 -18.81 8.36 -15.99
N GLN A 182 -19.30 7.55 -16.94
CA GLN A 182 -18.44 6.70 -17.79
C GLN A 182 -17.48 7.52 -18.63
N GLU A 183 -17.95 8.61 -19.25
CA GLU A 183 -17.12 9.48 -20.09
C GLU A 183 -16.03 10.17 -19.27
N LEU A 184 -16.41 10.78 -18.13
CA LEU A 184 -15.46 11.45 -17.25
C LEU A 184 -14.40 10.47 -16.74
N GLY A 185 -14.82 9.26 -16.37
CA GLY A 185 -13.94 8.20 -15.89
C GLY A 185 -12.84 7.77 -16.86
N THR A 186 -12.95 8.09 -18.15
CA THR A 186 -11.89 7.81 -19.14
C THR A 186 -10.70 8.78 -19.06
N TYR A 187 -10.87 9.95 -18.45
CA TYR A 187 -9.83 10.98 -18.41
C TYR A 187 -8.83 10.81 -17.26
N PHE A 188 -9.19 10.07 -16.21
CA PHE A 188 -8.32 9.81 -15.07
C PHE A 188 -8.73 8.52 -14.35
N THR A 189 -7.75 7.83 -13.79
CA THR A 189 -7.92 6.55 -13.08
C THR A 189 -7.97 6.69 -11.56
N VAL A 190 -7.55 7.84 -11.02
CA VAL A 190 -7.57 8.07 -9.57
C VAL A 190 -9.00 8.00 -9.05
N ARG A 191 -9.22 7.21 -8.00
CA ARG A 191 -10.49 7.13 -7.28
C ARG A 191 -10.26 7.32 -5.79
N GLY A 192 -11.02 8.21 -5.19
CA GLY A 192 -11.02 8.39 -3.74
C GLY A 192 -11.61 7.16 -3.06
N TYR A 193 -11.36 7.06 -1.76
CA TYR A 193 -12.11 6.14 -0.90
C TYR A 193 -13.00 6.95 0.02
N ALA A 194 -14.18 6.41 0.29
CA ALA A 194 -15.14 6.96 1.24
C ALA A 194 -15.61 5.90 2.23
N LEU A 195 -16.01 6.35 3.42
CA LEU A 195 -16.52 5.48 4.47
C LEU A 195 -18.01 5.20 4.27
N THR A 196 -18.42 3.98 4.60
CA THR A 196 -19.84 3.68 4.83
C THR A 196 -20.24 4.06 6.26
N ALA A 197 -21.53 4.04 6.57
CA ALA A 197 -22.01 4.18 7.95
C ALA A 197 -21.37 3.14 8.90
N LYS A 198 -21.08 1.93 8.39
CA LYS A 198 -20.38 0.88 9.14
C LYS A 198 -18.93 1.27 9.43
N GLY A 199 -18.22 1.82 8.43
CA GLY A 199 -16.87 2.35 8.58
C GLY A 199 -16.79 3.48 9.60
N GLU A 200 -17.70 4.46 9.52
CA GLU A 200 -17.75 5.56 10.47
C GLU A 200 -18.00 5.06 11.90
N LYS A 201 -18.97 4.15 12.07
CA LYS A 201 -19.24 3.53 13.37
C LYS A 201 -18.04 2.79 13.95
N ALA A 202 -17.32 2.02 13.11
CA ALA A 202 -16.14 1.27 13.56
C ALA A 202 -15.04 2.20 14.11
N ILE A 203 -14.84 3.36 13.49
CA ILE A 203 -13.91 4.38 13.99
C ILE A 203 -14.41 4.96 15.33
N ASP A 204 -15.69 5.30 15.42
CA ASP A 204 -16.29 5.95 16.59
C ASP A 204 -16.41 5.03 17.80
N ASP A 205 -16.52 3.71 17.59
CA ASP A 205 -16.51 2.69 18.65
C ASP A 205 -15.09 2.47 19.23
N HIS A 206 -14.04 2.93 18.53
CA HIS A 206 -12.64 2.66 18.88
C HIS A 206 -11.75 3.92 19.00
N PRO A 207 -12.18 4.99 19.69
CA PRO A 207 -11.41 6.24 19.79
C PRO A 207 -10.02 6.04 20.41
N GLN A 208 -9.87 5.07 21.31
CA GLN A 208 -8.61 4.71 21.96
C GLN A 208 -7.51 4.29 20.97
N VAL A 209 -7.86 3.76 19.80
CA VAL A 209 -6.88 3.38 18.77
C VAL A 209 -6.31 4.63 18.12
N ILE A 210 -7.19 5.59 17.80
CA ILE A 210 -6.86 6.87 17.17
C ILE A 210 -6.05 7.75 18.10
N ASP A 211 -6.42 7.82 19.38
CA ASP A 211 -5.73 8.66 20.37
C ASP A 211 -4.30 8.23 20.64
N ARG A 212 -4.01 6.94 20.46
CA ARG A 212 -2.66 6.38 20.59
C ARG A 212 -1.83 6.51 19.32
N HIS A 213 -2.45 6.80 18.18
CA HIS A 213 -1.73 7.03 16.94
C HIS A 213 -0.92 8.33 17.06
N PRO A 214 0.38 8.34 16.68
CA PRO A 214 1.18 9.56 16.72
C PRO A 214 0.54 10.66 15.87
N LYS A 215 0.03 11.70 16.53
CA LYS A 215 -0.50 12.91 15.87
C LYS A 215 0.65 13.91 15.76
N LYS A 216 0.87 14.45 14.57
CA LYS A 216 1.83 15.56 14.41
C LYS A 216 1.23 16.77 15.11
N ASN A 217 1.85 17.21 16.21
CA ASN A 217 1.54 18.52 16.78
C ASN A 217 2.08 19.57 15.81
N PHE A 218 1.20 20.45 15.34
CA PHE A 218 1.56 21.60 14.52
C PHE A 218 1.84 22.80 15.42
#